data_AF-A0AAU1P8J1-F1
#
_entry.id   AF-A0AAU1P8J1-F1
#
_cell.length_a   1.000
_cell.length_b   1.000
_cell.length_c   1.000
_cell.angle_alpha   90.00
_cell.angle_beta   90.00
_cell.angle_gamma   90.00
#
_symmetry.space_group_name_H-M   'P 1'
#
loop_
_entity.id
_entity.type
_entity.pdbx_description
1 polymer ?
#
loop_
_entity_poly.entity_id
_entity_poly.type
_entity_poly.pdbx_seq_one_letter_code
_entity_poly.pdbx_strand_id
1 'polypeptide(L)'
;MTVLPDNGFPLAAGFPHATHEQWQRLVEGVLRKSGKDVPGTAAEEALCTALDDGLVVQPLYTAPDGGGGEQSGATAPAGLPGFAPFTRGSTPAGRVAGGWDVRQRHSRPDASRTNAAVLADLENGVSSVWLTVGDAGVPVAGIGVALEGVHLDLAPVVLEAGAEFDGAARELLRLFDERGVAPEAALGSLGADPLGHAARTGAHDAVAGHTAQAVALAELCHQRYPQVRALVVDALPYHSAGGSAARELGCSLATAVAYLRGLTAAGLDVAAACGQLEFRYAATADQFLTIAKLRAARRLWARVAEASGAPAAGAQHQHAVTSPVMMARRDPWVNMLRTTVACLAAGTGGADAVTVLPFDHTLGLPDDFARRIARNTSTILVEESHLARVIDPAGGSWYVERLTDELAQAAWEWFQEIERAGGQEQALRSGLIAGRLAATWERRSEKLAARSEPVTGVSEFPQLVERAVVRDPAPAAPGGGLPVVHRDDAFEALRARSDAHLAATGARPRVFLATLGPAAAHTARAGFAANLFQAGGIEPVNGPVPGAPDTAAAAFADAGTTLACICSSDTVYAEQAADTAAALKAAGARQVFLAGRPGDRRDAYLASGVDEFVFAGGDVVAVLTSVLDRMGVA
;
A
#
# COMPACT_ATOMS: atom_id res chain seq x y z
N MET A 1 3.67 52.95 2.29
CA MET A 1 4.65 52.17 1.51
C MET A 1 5.79 51.81 2.44
N THR A 2 5.74 50.62 3.04
CA THR A 2 6.90 50.03 3.70
C THR A 2 7.78 49.45 2.60
N VAL A 3 8.81 50.21 2.21
CA VAL A 3 9.88 49.70 1.34
C VAL A 3 10.61 48.65 2.17
N LEU A 4 10.49 47.37 1.79
CA LEU A 4 11.30 46.31 2.35
C LEU A 4 12.78 46.67 2.11
N PRO A 5 13.65 46.64 3.12
CA PRO A 5 15.05 46.94 2.91
C PRO A 5 15.68 45.91 1.96
N ASP A 6 16.31 46.41 0.91
CA ASP A 6 17.07 45.67 -0.10
C ASP A 6 18.42 45.19 0.46
N ASN A 7 18.41 44.66 1.69
CA ASN A 7 19.58 44.04 2.30
C ASN A 7 19.61 42.58 1.85
N GLY A 8 19.97 42.36 0.59
CA GLY A 8 20.16 41.03 0.01
C GLY A 8 21.07 40.20 0.91
N PHE A 9 20.47 39.26 1.66
CA PHE A 9 21.16 38.38 2.58
C PHE A 9 21.83 37.27 1.75
N PRO A 10 23.14 37.35 1.47
CA PRO A 10 23.76 36.41 0.55
C PRO A 10 23.89 35.05 1.24
N LEU A 11 23.10 34.07 0.79
CA LEU A 11 23.18 32.68 1.24
C LEU A 11 24.21 31.93 0.39
N ALA A 12 23.75 31.15 -0.59
CA ALA A 12 24.62 30.38 -1.50
C ALA A 12 25.54 31.27 -2.35
N ALA A 13 25.10 32.49 -2.68
CA ALA A 13 25.88 33.45 -3.46
C ALA A 13 27.17 33.92 -2.76
N GLY A 14 27.32 33.67 -1.45
CA GLY A 14 28.55 33.91 -0.70
C GLY A 14 29.64 32.84 -0.90
N PHE A 15 29.33 31.74 -1.61
CA PHE A 15 30.23 30.63 -1.88
C PHE A 15 30.46 30.45 -3.39
N PRO A 16 31.55 29.78 -3.81
CA PRO A 16 31.71 29.36 -5.19
C PRO A 16 30.52 28.52 -5.66
N HIS A 17 30.06 28.72 -6.90
CA HIS A 17 28.96 27.97 -7.47
C HIS A 17 29.29 26.47 -7.49
N ALA A 18 28.50 25.67 -6.79
CA ALA A 18 28.63 24.22 -6.78
C ALA A 18 28.11 23.62 -8.10
N THR A 19 28.88 22.70 -8.70
CA THR A 19 28.46 22.01 -9.93
C THR A 19 27.99 20.58 -9.65
N HIS A 20 27.16 20.04 -10.55
CA HIS A 20 26.73 18.64 -10.49
C HIS A 20 27.94 17.67 -10.46
N GLU A 21 28.96 17.95 -11.27
CA GLU A 21 30.23 17.19 -11.29
C GLU A 21 31.01 17.23 -9.98
N GLN A 22 30.93 18.33 -9.22
CA GLN A 22 31.56 18.40 -7.90
C GLN A 22 30.83 17.50 -6.92
N TRP A 23 29.50 17.46 -6.96
CA TRP A 23 28.70 16.55 -6.14
C TRP A 23 28.94 15.09 -6.53
N GLN A 24 28.97 14.74 -7.82
CA GLN A 24 29.30 13.40 -8.31
C GLN A 24 30.61 12.87 -7.73
N ARG A 25 31.69 13.67 -7.75
CA ARG A 25 32.98 13.28 -7.16
C ARG A 25 32.91 12.99 -5.66
N LEU A 26 32.04 13.67 -4.93
CA LEU A 26 31.80 13.36 -3.51
C LEU A 26 31.06 12.03 -3.35
N VAL A 27 30.07 11.76 -4.20
CA VAL A 27 29.34 10.48 -4.23
C VAL A 27 30.30 9.32 -4.53
N GLU A 28 31.14 9.44 -5.56
CA GLU A 28 32.19 8.47 -5.88
C GLU A 28 33.10 8.19 -4.67
N GLY A 29 33.53 9.25 -3.98
CA GLY A 29 34.36 9.14 -2.79
C GLY A 29 33.71 8.36 -1.65
N VAL A 30 32.38 8.46 -1.49
CA VAL A 30 31.61 7.69 -0.50
C VAL A 30 31.41 6.24 -0.95
N LEU A 31 31.06 6.01 -2.21
CA LEU A 31 30.88 4.66 -2.76
C LEU A 31 32.19 3.85 -2.74
N ARG A 32 33.33 4.49 -2.99
CA ARG A 32 34.63 3.83 -2.90
C ARG A 32 34.92 3.32 -1.49
N LYS A 33 34.52 4.08 -0.46
CA LYS A 33 34.65 3.66 0.95
C LYS A 33 33.74 2.48 1.31
N SER A 34 32.65 2.27 0.57
CA SER A 34 31.76 1.11 0.72
C SER A 34 32.11 -0.05 -0.23
N GLY A 35 33.26 0.03 -0.92
CA GLY A 35 33.76 -1.04 -1.79
C GLY A 35 33.20 -1.03 -3.22
N LYS A 36 32.50 0.03 -3.63
CA LYS A 36 32.02 0.22 -5.01
C LYS A 36 32.83 1.32 -5.70
N ASP A 37 33.68 0.95 -6.66
CA ASP A 37 34.47 1.92 -7.45
C ASP A 37 33.80 2.14 -8.81
N VAL A 38 32.84 3.07 -8.85
CA VAL A 38 32.08 3.46 -10.04
C VAL A 38 32.18 4.98 -10.24
N PRO A 39 32.70 5.48 -11.39
CA PRO A 39 32.88 6.91 -11.62
C PRO A 39 31.69 7.55 -12.37
N GLY A 40 31.58 8.88 -12.28
CA GLY A 40 30.67 9.70 -13.08
C GLY A 40 29.19 9.33 -12.88
N THR A 41 28.45 9.26 -13.98
CA THR A 41 27.01 8.95 -13.97
C THR A 41 26.72 7.55 -13.39
N ALA A 42 27.64 6.59 -13.53
CA ALA A 42 27.49 5.27 -12.95
C ALA A 42 27.46 5.29 -11.41
N ALA A 43 28.07 6.31 -10.78
CA ALA A 43 28.01 6.52 -9.34
C ALA A 43 26.59 6.90 -8.88
N GLU A 44 25.90 7.73 -9.67
CA GLU A 44 24.51 8.11 -9.40
C GLU A 44 23.55 6.96 -9.67
N GLU A 45 23.72 6.27 -10.81
CA GLU A 45 22.93 5.10 -11.18
C GLU A 45 23.00 4.00 -10.11
N ALA A 46 24.16 3.82 -9.46
CA ALA A 46 24.33 2.88 -8.37
C ALA A 46 23.53 3.22 -7.09
N LEU A 47 23.01 4.44 -6.98
CA LEU A 47 22.16 4.93 -5.89
C LEU A 47 20.69 5.07 -6.30
N CYS A 48 20.37 4.92 -7.58
CA CYS A 48 18.99 4.96 -8.07
C CYS A 48 18.17 3.80 -7.49
N THR A 49 16.91 4.08 -7.17
CA THR A 49 15.95 3.08 -6.70
C THR A 49 14.97 2.75 -7.82
N ALA A 50 15.00 1.52 -8.30
CA ALA A 50 14.03 1.04 -9.28
C ALA A 50 12.67 0.77 -8.63
N LEU A 51 11.63 1.40 -9.16
CA LEU A 51 10.25 1.15 -8.81
C LEU A 51 9.60 0.19 -9.83
N ASP A 52 8.31 -0.08 -9.67
CA ASP A 52 7.54 -0.85 -10.64
C ASP A 52 7.30 -0.04 -11.94
N ASP A 53 6.88 -0.74 -13.00
CA ASP A 53 6.58 -0.18 -14.33
C ASP A 53 7.70 0.67 -14.98
N GLY A 54 8.95 0.39 -14.62
CA GLY A 54 10.12 1.04 -15.22
C GLY A 54 10.42 2.44 -14.67
N LEU A 55 9.75 2.86 -13.61
CA LEU A 55 10.04 4.11 -12.92
C LEU A 55 11.35 4.00 -12.13
N VAL A 56 12.11 5.10 -12.07
CA VAL A 56 13.39 5.15 -11.36
C VAL A 56 13.46 6.41 -10.51
N VAL A 57 13.67 6.24 -9.21
CA VAL A 57 13.92 7.34 -8.29
C VAL A 57 15.41 7.65 -8.25
N GLN A 58 15.77 8.86 -8.64
CA GLN A 58 17.14 9.35 -8.59
C GLN A 58 17.51 9.81 -7.17
N PRO A 59 18.79 9.72 -6.77
CA PRO A 59 19.24 10.20 -5.47
C PRO A 59 19.18 11.73 -5.33
N LEU A 60 19.14 12.46 -6.44
CA LEU A 60 19.05 13.92 -6.50
C LEU A 60 18.19 14.34 -7.69
N TYR A 61 17.27 15.27 -7.46
CA TYR A 61 16.53 15.97 -8.50
C TYR A 61 16.89 17.44 -8.46
N THR A 62 16.91 18.09 -9.63
CA THR A 62 17.33 19.47 -9.84
C THR A 62 16.33 20.23 -10.73
N ALA A 63 16.51 21.54 -10.92
CA ALA A 63 15.60 22.36 -11.72
C ALA A 63 15.37 21.87 -13.16
N PRO A 64 16.37 21.37 -13.91
CA PRO A 64 16.16 20.69 -15.19
C PRO A 64 15.18 19.52 -15.14
N ASP A 65 15.15 18.76 -14.04
CA ASP A 65 14.27 17.60 -13.86
C ASP A 65 12.82 18.01 -13.58
N GLY A 66 12.62 19.19 -13.01
CA GLY A 66 11.30 19.78 -12.75
C GLY A 66 10.70 20.57 -13.93
N GLY A 67 11.29 20.49 -15.13
CA GLY A 67 10.79 21.15 -16.34
C GLY A 67 11.37 22.52 -16.65
N GLY A 68 12.43 22.94 -15.96
CA GLY A 68 13.05 24.27 -16.11
C GLY A 68 14.23 24.35 -17.09
N GLY A 69 14.53 23.30 -17.86
CA GLY A 69 15.69 23.25 -18.76
C GLY A 69 15.34 23.47 -20.24
N GLU A 70 16.23 24.13 -21.00
CA GLU A 70 16.07 24.40 -22.44
C GLU A 70 16.19 23.17 -23.36
N GLN A 71 16.51 21.97 -22.84
CA GLN A 71 16.82 20.77 -23.65
C GLN A 71 16.11 19.46 -23.25
N SER A 72 15.27 19.43 -22.21
CA SER A 72 14.36 18.30 -21.94
C SER A 72 12.94 18.75 -22.26
N GLY A 73 12.15 17.90 -22.93
CA GLY A 73 10.77 18.22 -23.31
C GLY A 73 10.00 18.75 -22.10
N ALA A 74 9.62 20.03 -22.16
CA ALA A 74 9.06 20.78 -21.05
C ALA A 74 7.92 20.00 -20.38
N THR A 75 8.07 19.61 -19.10
CA THR A 75 6.90 19.28 -18.30
C THR A 75 6.07 20.54 -18.19
N ALA A 76 4.86 20.53 -18.76
CA ALA A 76 3.95 21.66 -18.69
C ALA A 76 3.76 22.08 -17.22
N PRO A 77 3.73 23.39 -16.91
CA PRO A 77 3.55 23.85 -15.54
C PRO A 77 2.31 23.20 -14.93
N ALA A 78 2.41 22.72 -13.68
CA ALA A 78 1.35 21.97 -12.99
C ALA A 78 0.02 22.74 -12.84
N GLY A 79 -0.01 24.02 -13.20
CA GLY A 79 -1.20 24.86 -13.23
C GLY A 79 -1.59 25.41 -11.87
N LEU A 80 -2.85 25.83 -11.75
CA LEU A 80 -3.47 26.27 -10.51
C LEU A 80 -4.52 25.24 -10.07
N PRO A 81 -4.74 25.06 -8.75
CA PRO A 81 -5.81 24.18 -8.28
C PRO A 81 -7.18 24.67 -8.80
N GLY A 82 -8.06 23.72 -9.12
CA GLY A 82 -9.39 24.02 -9.67
C GLY A 82 -9.44 24.33 -11.17
N PHE A 83 -8.30 24.28 -11.87
CA PHE A 83 -8.23 24.50 -13.30
C PHE A 83 -7.47 23.35 -13.97
N ALA A 84 -7.85 23.00 -15.20
CA ALA A 84 -7.14 22.00 -15.99
C ALA A 84 -5.63 22.33 -16.08
N PRO A 85 -4.73 21.35 -15.89
CA PRO A 85 -4.95 19.90 -15.83
C PRO A 85 -5.32 19.33 -14.44
N PHE A 86 -5.73 20.16 -13.47
CA PHE A 86 -6.15 19.78 -12.11
C PHE A 86 -5.09 19.05 -11.27
N THR A 87 -3.84 19.01 -11.72
CA THR A 87 -2.73 18.33 -11.02
C THR A 87 -2.63 18.77 -9.57
N ARG A 88 -2.75 20.08 -9.31
CA ARG A 88 -2.66 20.68 -7.97
C ARG A 88 -3.93 20.58 -7.12
N GLY A 89 -4.99 20.00 -7.65
CA GLY A 89 -6.26 19.82 -6.94
C GLY A 89 -7.47 20.16 -7.80
N SER A 90 -8.60 19.55 -7.46
CA SER A 90 -9.84 19.62 -8.24
C SER A 90 -10.66 20.90 -8.01
N THR A 91 -10.46 21.59 -6.88
CA THR A 91 -11.20 22.82 -6.54
C THR A 91 -10.25 23.99 -6.26
N PRO A 92 -10.61 25.24 -6.61
CA PRO A 92 -9.72 26.40 -6.39
C PRO A 92 -9.40 26.66 -4.92
N ALA A 93 -10.38 26.46 -4.04
CA ALA A 93 -10.21 26.63 -2.59
C ALA A 93 -9.57 25.41 -1.91
N GLY A 94 -9.41 24.30 -2.63
CA GLY A 94 -8.99 23.03 -2.09
C GLY A 94 -9.84 22.64 -0.88
N ARG A 95 -9.19 22.09 0.14
CA ARG A 95 -9.79 21.63 1.40
C ARG A 95 -9.26 22.40 2.62
N VAL A 96 -8.87 23.67 2.42
CA VAL A 96 -8.16 24.48 3.42
C VAL A 96 -9.00 24.84 4.65
N ALA A 97 -10.30 25.09 4.45
CA ALA A 97 -11.17 25.59 5.51
C ALA A 97 -11.52 24.52 6.56
N GLY A 98 -11.76 23.27 6.14
CA GLY A 98 -12.23 22.18 7.00
C GLY A 98 -11.43 20.88 6.94
N GLY A 99 -10.33 20.84 6.17
CA GLY A 99 -9.65 19.57 5.90
C GLY A 99 -10.35 18.71 4.86
N TRP A 100 -9.74 17.55 4.58
CA TRP A 100 -10.38 16.52 3.76
C TRP A 100 -11.56 15.89 4.51
N ASP A 101 -12.49 15.30 3.76
CA ASP A 101 -13.59 14.51 4.32
C ASP A 101 -13.03 13.27 5.03
N VAL A 102 -13.14 13.22 6.36
CA VAL A 102 -12.84 12.06 7.20
C VAL A 102 -13.97 11.04 7.02
N ARG A 103 -13.78 10.13 6.07
CA ARG A 103 -14.79 9.13 5.69
C ARG A 103 -14.55 7.81 6.40
N GLN A 104 -15.43 7.44 7.31
CA GLN A 104 -15.29 6.22 8.11
C GLN A 104 -16.03 5.05 7.47
N ARG A 105 -15.39 3.87 7.40
CA ARG A 105 -16.02 2.65 6.88
C ARG A 105 -16.77 1.88 7.98
N HIS A 106 -17.99 1.44 7.68
CA HIS A 106 -18.82 0.59 8.53
C HIS A 106 -19.30 -0.63 7.76
N SER A 107 -18.93 -1.83 8.24
CA SER A 107 -19.20 -3.11 7.56
C SER A 107 -19.83 -4.17 8.45
N ARG A 108 -20.32 -3.80 9.64
CA ARG A 108 -20.99 -4.76 10.54
C ARG A 108 -22.41 -5.05 10.01
N PRO A 109 -22.83 -6.32 9.88
CA PRO A 109 -24.16 -6.64 9.35
C PRO A 109 -25.35 -6.24 10.23
N ASP A 110 -25.15 -6.25 11.55
CA ASP A 110 -26.18 -5.83 12.50
C ASP A 110 -26.45 -4.33 12.36
N ALA A 111 -27.61 -3.97 11.79
CA ALA A 111 -27.97 -2.60 11.46
C ALA A 111 -28.02 -1.69 12.70
N SER A 112 -28.57 -2.16 13.83
CA SER A 112 -28.69 -1.37 15.05
C SER A 112 -27.32 -1.09 15.69
N ARG A 113 -26.43 -2.08 15.71
CA ARG A 113 -25.05 -1.89 16.18
C ARG A 113 -24.24 -1.02 15.22
N THR A 114 -24.47 -1.14 13.92
CA THR A 114 -23.88 -0.24 12.92
C THR A 114 -24.35 1.19 13.13
N ASN A 115 -25.64 1.41 13.40
CA ASN A 115 -26.16 2.73 13.71
C ASN A 115 -25.49 3.37 14.93
N ALA A 116 -25.40 2.63 16.04
CA ALA A 116 -24.72 3.12 17.24
C ALA A 116 -23.26 3.50 16.95
N ALA A 117 -22.56 2.70 16.14
CA ALA A 117 -21.19 3.00 15.72
C ALA A 117 -21.11 4.24 14.81
N VAL A 118 -22.02 4.38 13.85
CA VAL A 118 -22.08 5.52 12.91
C VAL A 118 -22.30 6.82 13.68
N LEU A 119 -23.31 6.87 14.57
CA LEU A 119 -23.60 8.08 15.36
C LEU A 119 -22.43 8.44 16.26
N ALA A 120 -21.85 7.46 16.96
CA ALA A 120 -20.69 7.69 17.81
C ALA A 120 -19.49 8.22 17.02
N ASP A 121 -19.24 7.71 15.82
CA ASP A 121 -18.13 8.16 14.99
C ASP A 121 -18.37 9.58 14.42
N LEU A 122 -19.60 9.90 13.97
CA LEU A 122 -20.00 11.25 13.51
C LEU A 122 -19.90 12.31 14.62
N GLU A 123 -20.33 11.98 15.85
CA GLU A 123 -20.21 12.87 17.01
C GLU A 123 -18.75 13.12 17.44
N ASN A 124 -17.79 12.35 16.90
CA ASN A 124 -16.39 12.38 17.29
C ASN A 124 -15.43 12.67 16.11
N GLY A 125 -15.88 13.44 15.12
CA GLY A 125 -15.03 14.05 14.09
C GLY A 125 -15.02 13.34 12.73
N VAL A 126 -15.86 12.33 12.52
CA VAL A 126 -16.13 11.79 11.18
C VAL A 126 -17.09 12.73 10.44
N SER A 127 -16.80 13.02 9.18
CA SER A 127 -17.63 13.91 8.34
C SER A 127 -18.53 13.16 7.36
N SER A 128 -18.19 11.93 6.97
CA SER A 128 -19.04 11.11 6.10
C SER A 128 -18.93 9.61 6.40
N VAL A 129 -19.93 8.87 5.94
CA VAL A 129 -20.07 7.43 6.19
C VAL A 129 -19.83 6.66 4.90
N TRP A 130 -18.97 5.66 4.95
CA TRP A 130 -18.86 4.63 3.93
C TRP A 130 -19.49 3.33 4.44
N LEU A 131 -20.69 3.01 3.95
CA LEU A 131 -21.49 1.89 4.42
C LEU A 131 -21.37 0.70 3.48
N THR A 132 -20.83 -0.42 3.98
CA THR A 132 -20.88 -1.70 3.27
C THR A 132 -22.26 -2.32 3.46
N VAL A 133 -22.86 -2.77 2.37
CA VAL A 133 -24.24 -3.26 2.28
C VAL A 133 -24.27 -4.63 1.60
N GLY A 134 -25.31 -5.41 1.88
CA GLY A 134 -25.54 -6.73 1.28
C GLY A 134 -24.74 -7.82 1.99
N ASP A 135 -24.28 -8.82 1.24
CA ASP A 135 -23.58 -10.00 1.77
C ASP A 135 -22.38 -9.69 2.67
N ALA A 136 -21.72 -8.54 2.45
CA ALA A 136 -20.52 -8.13 3.18
C ALA A 136 -20.77 -7.12 4.30
N GLY A 137 -22.02 -6.74 4.58
CA GLY A 137 -22.35 -5.68 5.52
C GLY A 137 -23.82 -5.63 5.91
N VAL A 138 -24.37 -4.42 6.05
CA VAL A 138 -25.76 -4.21 6.46
C VAL A 138 -26.70 -4.69 5.34
N PRO A 139 -27.73 -5.52 5.62
CA PRO A 139 -28.71 -5.90 4.60
C PRO A 139 -29.38 -4.66 3.99
N VAL A 140 -29.77 -4.70 2.72
CA VAL A 140 -30.42 -3.55 2.04
C VAL A 140 -31.61 -3.01 2.84
N ALA A 141 -32.48 -3.89 3.34
CA ALA A 141 -33.63 -3.50 4.18
C ALA A 141 -33.23 -2.89 5.54
N GLY A 142 -31.99 -3.08 5.98
CA GLY A 142 -31.44 -2.55 7.22
C GLY A 142 -30.81 -1.16 7.09
N ILE A 143 -30.65 -0.61 5.89
CA ILE A 143 -30.01 0.71 5.67
C ILE A 143 -30.74 1.81 6.46
N GLY A 144 -32.07 1.81 6.46
CA GLY A 144 -32.87 2.79 7.21
C GLY A 144 -32.57 2.79 8.72
N VAL A 145 -32.42 1.60 9.30
CA VAL A 145 -32.04 1.40 10.72
C VAL A 145 -30.59 1.82 10.96
N ALA A 146 -29.66 1.40 10.09
CA ALA A 146 -28.25 1.74 10.20
C ALA A 146 -28.01 3.26 10.15
N LEU A 147 -28.86 4.01 9.45
CA LEU A 147 -28.75 5.46 9.29
C LEU A 147 -29.75 6.24 10.16
N GLU A 148 -30.46 5.62 11.10
CA GLU A 148 -31.39 6.33 11.99
C GLU A 148 -30.66 7.46 12.76
N GLY A 149 -31.26 8.66 12.81
CA GLY A 149 -30.63 9.83 13.44
C GLY A 149 -29.49 10.50 12.65
N VAL A 150 -29.04 9.92 11.53
CA VAL A 150 -28.03 10.55 10.67
C VAL A 150 -28.66 11.66 9.82
N HIS A 151 -28.08 12.86 9.89
CA HIS A 151 -28.44 14.02 9.06
C HIS A 151 -27.82 13.88 7.67
N LEU A 152 -28.59 13.36 6.72
CA LEU A 152 -28.11 12.97 5.39
C LEU A 152 -27.72 14.15 4.46
N ASP A 153 -28.07 15.37 4.84
CA ASP A 153 -27.67 16.64 4.22
C ASP A 153 -26.36 17.22 4.81
N LEU A 154 -25.91 16.71 5.96
CA LEU A 154 -24.68 17.14 6.65
C LEU A 154 -23.60 16.05 6.66
N ALA A 155 -24.01 14.78 6.74
CA ALA A 155 -23.15 13.61 6.79
C ALA A 155 -23.41 12.76 5.53
N PRO A 156 -22.65 12.99 4.44
CA PRO A 156 -22.81 12.24 3.20
C PRO A 156 -22.67 10.73 3.43
N VAL A 157 -23.47 9.95 2.71
CA VAL A 157 -23.38 8.47 2.74
C VAL A 157 -22.89 7.96 1.40
N VAL A 158 -21.84 7.13 1.44
CA VAL A 158 -21.31 6.40 0.29
C VAL A 158 -21.57 4.92 0.48
N LEU A 159 -22.22 4.29 -0.49
CA LEU A 159 -22.56 2.87 -0.43
C LEU A 159 -21.47 2.00 -1.06
N GLU A 160 -21.29 0.80 -0.52
CA GLU A 160 -20.57 -0.32 -1.13
C GLU A 160 -21.47 -1.56 -1.04
N ALA A 161 -22.27 -1.79 -2.08
CA ALA A 161 -23.34 -2.79 -2.09
C ALA A 161 -23.11 -3.94 -3.10
N GLY A 162 -21.98 -3.95 -3.81
CA GLY A 162 -21.66 -4.99 -4.79
C GLY A 162 -22.74 -5.12 -5.87
N ALA A 163 -23.27 -6.34 -6.06
CA ALA A 163 -24.35 -6.59 -7.03
C ALA A 163 -25.72 -6.01 -6.60
N GLU A 164 -25.91 -5.72 -5.31
CA GLU A 164 -27.17 -5.19 -4.77
C GLU A 164 -27.24 -3.65 -4.82
N PHE A 165 -26.33 -3.00 -5.55
CA PHE A 165 -26.22 -1.53 -5.57
C PHE A 165 -27.52 -0.84 -6.01
N ASP A 166 -28.29 -1.38 -6.95
CA ASP A 166 -29.55 -0.75 -7.38
C ASP A 166 -30.58 -0.70 -6.23
N GLY A 167 -30.74 -1.81 -5.49
CA GLY A 167 -31.64 -1.87 -4.34
C GLY A 167 -31.18 -0.95 -3.22
N ALA A 168 -29.88 -0.98 -2.89
CA ALA A 168 -29.29 -0.12 -1.87
C ALA A 168 -29.39 1.37 -2.22
N ALA A 169 -29.16 1.72 -3.49
CA ALA A 169 -29.28 3.07 -4.00
C ALA A 169 -30.72 3.60 -3.88
N ARG A 170 -31.71 2.80 -4.32
CA ARG A 170 -33.13 3.17 -4.22
C ARG A 170 -33.56 3.37 -2.77
N GLU A 171 -33.05 2.56 -1.86
CA GLU A 171 -33.32 2.71 -0.44
C GLU A 171 -32.73 4.00 0.13
N LEU A 172 -31.50 4.37 -0.21
CA LEU A 172 -30.92 5.65 0.21
C LEU A 172 -31.69 6.85 -0.36
N LEU A 173 -32.08 6.79 -1.64
CA LEU A 173 -32.90 7.83 -2.28
C LEU A 173 -34.28 7.96 -1.62
N ARG A 174 -34.92 6.84 -1.26
CA ARG A 174 -36.17 6.82 -0.49
C ARG A 174 -35.99 7.50 0.87
N LEU A 175 -34.88 7.24 1.55
CA LEU A 175 -34.58 7.87 2.84
C LEU A 175 -34.39 9.39 2.73
N PHE A 176 -33.82 9.91 1.64
CA PHE A 176 -33.79 11.36 1.41
C PHE A 176 -35.21 11.94 1.37
N ASP A 177 -36.09 11.32 0.58
CA ASP A 177 -37.47 11.78 0.42
C ASP A 177 -38.27 11.70 1.72
N GLU A 178 -38.20 10.57 2.44
CA GLU A 178 -38.95 10.35 3.68
C GLU A 178 -38.51 11.24 4.83
N ARG A 179 -37.22 11.59 4.86
CA ARG A 179 -36.65 12.48 5.88
C ARG A 179 -36.72 13.95 5.48
N GLY A 180 -37.34 14.25 4.33
CA GLY A 180 -37.52 15.63 3.85
C GLY A 180 -36.21 16.33 3.47
N VAL A 181 -35.19 15.58 3.06
CA VAL A 181 -33.93 16.14 2.58
C VAL A 181 -34.18 16.76 1.21
N ALA A 182 -33.90 18.06 1.09
CA ALA A 182 -34.05 18.75 -0.19
C ALA A 182 -33.13 18.11 -1.25
N PRO A 183 -33.61 17.87 -2.49
CA PRO A 183 -32.81 17.16 -3.49
C PRO A 183 -31.46 17.83 -3.80
N GLU A 184 -31.40 19.16 -3.73
CA GLU A 184 -30.18 19.93 -3.93
C GLU A 184 -29.22 19.87 -2.74
N ALA A 185 -29.71 19.50 -1.54
CA ALA A 185 -28.94 19.32 -0.32
C ALA A 185 -28.55 17.86 -0.06
N ALA A 186 -29.09 16.90 -0.82
CA ALA A 186 -28.74 15.50 -0.69
C ALA A 186 -27.30 15.24 -1.12
N LEU A 187 -26.49 14.69 -0.22
CA LEU A 187 -25.06 14.40 -0.46
C LEU A 187 -24.80 12.90 -0.38
N GLY A 188 -24.02 12.37 -1.32
CA GLY A 188 -23.59 10.98 -1.23
C GLY A 188 -23.15 10.35 -2.55
N SER A 189 -22.86 9.06 -2.47
CA SER A 189 -22.56 8.22 -3.64
C SER A 189 -23.29 6.89 -3.54
N LEU A 190 -23.97 6.52 -4.62
CA LEU A 190 -24.78 5.31 -4.70
C LEU A 190 -23.94 4.03 -4.87
N GLY A 191 -22.65 4.16 -5.16
CA GLY A 191 -21.70 3.04 -5.12
C GLY A 191 -21.77 2.08 -6.30
N ALA A 192 -22.42 2.45 -7.41
CA ALA A 192 -22.51 1.59 -8.58
C ALA A 192 -21.14 1.42 -9.24
N ASP A 193 -20.67 0.17 -9.34
CA ASP A 193 -19.40 -0.18 -9.98
C ASP A 193 -19.45 -1.59 -10.61
N PRO A 194 -20.17 -1.76 -11.73
CA PRO A 194 -20.31 -3.07 -12.38
C PRO A 194 -18.97 -3.74 -12.74
N LEU A 195 -18.00 -2.97 -13.22
CA LEU A 195 -16.70 -3.49 -13.66
C LEU A 195 -15.80 -3.84 -12.47
N GLY A 196 -15.74 -3.01 -11.43
CA GLY A 196 -14.99 -3.39 -10.23
C GLY A 196 -15.67 -4.51 -9.45
N HIS A 197 -17.00 -4.64 -9.48
CA HIS A 197 -17.69 -5.84 -8.99
C HIS A 197 -17.25 -7.08 -9.77
N ALA A 198 -17.28 -7.05 -11.10
CA ALA A 198 -16.79 -8.16 -11.92
C ALA A 198 -15.29 -8.44 -11.71
N ALA A 199 -14.47 -7.42 -11.45
CA ALA A 199 -13.07 -7.60 -11.10
C ALA A 199 -12.90 -8.37 -9.76
N ARG A 200 -13.77 -8.14 -8.77
CA ARG A 200 -13.76 -8.87 -7.48
C ARG A 200 -14.32 -10.29 -7.59
N THR A 201 -15.37 -10.50 -8.39
CA THR A 201 -16.16 -11.74 -8.37
C THR A 201 -15.99 -12.64 -9.58
N GLY A 202 -15.44 -12.13 -10.69
CA GLY A 202 -15.43 -12.83 -11.97
C GLY A 202 -16.79 -12.88 -12.67
N ALA A 203 -17.81 -12.20 -12.14
CA ALA A 203 -19.19 -12.21 -12.67
C ALA A 203 -19.35 -11.32 -13.93
N HIS A 204 -18.63 -11.65 -15.01
CA HIS A 204 -18.62 -10.86 -16.24
C HIS A 204 -19.97 -10.80 -16.97
N ASP A 205 -20.80 -11.83 -16.85
CA ASP A 205 -22.07 -11.90 -17.60
C ASP A 205 -23.14 -10.94 -17.04
N ALA A 206 -23.02 -10.52 -15.79
CA ALA A 206 -23.91 -9.55 -15.16
C ALA A 206 -23.55 -8.08 -15.49
N VAL A 207 -22.36 -7.83 -16.06
CA VAL A 207 -21.84 -6.47 -16.28
C VAL A 207 -22.78 -5.64 -17.14
N ALA A 208 -23.29 -6.17 -18.25
CA ALA A 208 -24.18 -5.41 -19.15
C ALA A 208 -25.47 -4.96 -18.45
N GLY A 209 -26.11 -5.86 -17.68
CA GLY A 209 -27.32 -5.55 -16.91
C GLY A 209 -27.08 -4.54 -15.80
N HIS A 210 -26.00 -4.72 -15.04
CA HIS A 210 -25.60 -3.80 -13.98
C HIS A 210 -25.18 -2.43 -14.53
N THR A 211 -24.53 -2.37 -15.69
CA THR A 211 -24.23 -1.09 -16.36
C THR A 211 -25.51 -0.34 -16.73
N ALA A 212 -26.52 -1.03 -17.27
CA ALA A 212 -27.80 -0.39 -17.58
C ALA A 212 -28.50 0.18 -16.32
N GLN A 213 -28.46 -0.55 -15.20
CA GLN A 213 -28.97 -0.07 -13.91
C GLN A 213 -28.19 1.14 -13.40
N ALA A 214 -26.84 1.11 -13.47
CA ALA A 214 -25.99 2.22 -13.06
C ALA A 214 -26.26 3.50 -13.88
N VAL A 215 -26.47 3.35 -15.19
CA VAL A 215 -26.84 4.46 -16.08
C VAL A 215 -28.21 5.05 -15.69
N ALA A 216 -29.22 4.21 -15.42
CA ALA A 216 -30.54 4.68 -14.99
C ALA A 216 -30.49 5.45 -13.66
N LEU A 217 -29.64 5.01 -12.71
CA LEU A 217 -29.39 5.75 -11.48
C LEU A 217 -28.71 7.09 -11.75
N ALA A 218 -27.75 7.14 -12.67
CA ALA A 218 -27.04 8.35 -13.04
C ALA A 218 -27.96 9.40 -13.70
N GLU A 219 -28.88 8.97 -14.57
CA GLU A 219 -29.93 9.82 -15.14
C GLU A 219 -30.83 10.41 -14.04
N LEU A 220 -31.25 9.57 -13.09
CA LEU A 220 -32.08 10.00 -11.96
C LEU A 220 -31.35 11.02 -11.07
N CYS A 221 -30.08 10.75 -10.73
CA CYS A 221 -29.25 11.68 -9.96
C CYS A 221 -29.06 13.00 -10.70
N HIS A 222 -28.74 12.96 -11.99
CA HIS A 222 -28.57 14.19 -12.79
C HIS A 222 -29.84 15.05 -12.83
N GLN A 223 -31.01 14.43 -12.93
CA GLN A 223 -32.29 15.14 -13.03
C GLN A 223 -32.80 15.67 -11.68
N ARG A 224 -32.53 14.96 -10.58
CA ARG A 224 -33.16 15.23 -9.29
C ARG A 224 -32.19 15.54 -8.15
N TYR A 225 -31.04 14.87 -8.08
CA TYR A 225 -30.10 14.96 -6.96
C TYR A 225 -28.72 15.40 -7.44
N PRO A 226 -28.52 16.69 -7.77
CA PRO A 226 -27.34 17.17 -8.48
C PRO A 226 -26.00 16.98 -7.73
N GLN A 227 -26.05 16.77 -6.41
CA GLN A 227 -24.86 16.53 -5.59
C GLN A 227 -24.62 15.05 -5.25
N VAL A 228 -25.49 14.15 -5.72
CA VAL A 228 -25.33 12.70 -5.54
C VAL A 228 -24.67 12.09 -6.78
N ARG A 229 -23.65 11.27 -6.56
CA ARG A 229 -22.94 10.55 -7.61
C ARG A 229 -23.48 9.13 -7.73
N ALA A 230 -23.83 8.69 -8.92
CA ALA A 230 -24.31 7.32 -9.10
C ALA A 230 -23.20 6.27 -9.11
N LEU A 231 -22.03 6.58 -9.69
CA LEU A 231 -20.97 5.60 -9.93
C LEU A 231 -19.69 5.86 -9.13
N VAL A 232 -19.03 4.78 -8.75
CA VAL A 232 -17.68 4.80 -8.18
C VAL A 232 -16.75 4.03 -9.12
N VAL A 233 -15.70 4.69 -9.59
CA VAL A 233 -14.57 4.06 -10.28
C VAL A 233 -13.64 3.53 -9.20
N ASP A 234 -13.88 2.29 -8.74
CA ASP A 234 -13.11 1.68 -7.65
C ASP A 234 -11.85 0.99 -8.17
N ALA A 235 -10.69 1.55 -7.84
CA ALA A 235 -9.40 0.98 -8.23
C ALA A 235 -8.83 0.00 -7.19
N LEU A 236 -9.47 -0.14 -6.02
CA LEU A 236 -9.00 -1.03 -4.94
C LEU A 236 -8.90 -2.50 -5.34
N PRO A 237 -9.77 -3.09 -6.19
CA PRO A 237 -9.60 -4.47 -6.63
C PRO A 237 -8.28 -4.71 -7.35
N TYR A 238 -7.83 -3.77 -8.18
CA TYR A 238 -6.58 -3.89 -8.94
C TYR A 238 -5.35 -3.74 -8.03
N HIS A 239 -5.40 -2.80 -7.09
CA HIS A 239 -4.37 -2.65 -6.05
C HIS A 239 -4.29 -3.89 -5.16
N SER A 240 -5.44 -4.40 -4.70
CA SER A 240 -5.53 -5.56 -3.82
C SER A 240 -5.08 -6.86 -4.48
N ALA A 241 -5.06 -6.90 -5.81
CA ALA A 241 -4.51 -8.00 -6.61
C ALA A 241 -3.01 -7.87 -6.91
N GLY A 242 -2.31 -6.96 -6.22
CA GLY A 242 -0.87 -6.76 -6.37
C GLY A 242 -0.48 -5.77 -7.48
N GLY A 243 -1.43 -4.97 -7.96
CA GLY A 243 -1.15 -3.88 -8.89
C GLY A 243 -0.20 -2.83 -8.33
N SER A 244 0.67 -2.32 -9.18
CA SER A 244 1.46 -1.12 -8.92
C SER A 244 0.60 0.14 -9.12
N ALA A 245 1.14 1.30 -8.74
CA ALA A 245 0.46 2.59 -8.89
C ALA A 245 0.05 2.88 -10.33
N ALA A 246 0.90 2.58 -11.33
CA ALA A 246 0.56 2.82 -12.74
C ALA A 246 -0.55 1.88 -13.23
N ARG A 247 -0.54 0.61 -12.77
CA ARG A 247 -1.57 -0.38 -13.14
C ARG A 247 -2.93 -0.01 -12.56
N GLU A 248 -2.96 0.43 -11.31
CA GLU A 248 -4.16 0.94 -10.65
C GLU A 248 -4.73 2.15 -11.41
N LEU A 249 -3.89 3.13 -11.77
CA LEU A 249 -4.31 4.31 -12.52
C LEU A 249 -4.84 3.97 -13.91
N GLY A 250 -4.17 3.11 -14.67
CA GLY A 250 -4.63 2.75 -16.02
C GLY A 250 -5.94 1.94 -16.00
N CYS A 251 -6.13 1.02 -15.05
CA CYS A 251 -7.40 0.30 -14.87
C CYS A 251 -8.53 1.26 -14.43
N SER A 252 -8.23 2.21 -13.53
CA SER A 252 -9.18 3.25 -13.12
C SER A 252 -9.61 4.10 -14.33
N LEU A 253 -8.66 4.54 -15.15
CA LEU A 253 -8.94 5.35 -16.33
C LEU A 253 -9.78 4.60 -17.37
N ALA A 254 -9.43 3.33 -17.66
CA ALA A 254 -10.19 2.47 -18.57
C ALA A 254 -11.62 2.21 -18.07
N THR A 255 -11.78 1.98 -16.76
CA THR A 255 -13.11 1.83 -16.12
C THR A 255 -13.93 3.12 -16.27
N ALA A 256 -13.33 4.28 -15.99
CA ALA A 256 -14.01 5.57 -16.11
C ALA A 256 -14.41 5.90 -17.55
N VAL A 257 -13.57 5.57 -18.54
CA VAL A 257 -13.89 5.74 -19.96
C VAL A 257 -15.02 4.82 -20.40
N ALA A 258 -15.07 3.58 -19.90
CA ALA A 258 -16.19 2.68 -20.16
C ALA A 258 -17.51 3.24 -19.61
N TYR A 259 -17.51 3.77 -18.39
CA TYR A 259 -18.68 4.42 -17.80
C TYR A 259 -19.07 5.70 -18.55
N LEU A 260 -18.10 6.53 -18.92
CA LEU A 260 -18.34 7.74 -19.72
C LEU A 260 -19.05 7.42 -21.05
N ARG A 261 -18.60 6.38 -21.76
CA ARG A 261 -19.25 5.89 -22.98
C ARG A 261 -20.68 5.41 -22.72
N GLY A 262 -20.91 4.66 -21.65
CA GLY A 262 -22.25 4.18 -21.29
C GLY A 262 -23.22 5.32 -20.98
N LEU A 263 -22.79 6.29 -20.18
CA LEU A 263 -23.60 7.45 -19.79
C LEU A 263 -23.92 8.36 -20.98
N THR A 264 -22.92 8.64 -21.83
CA THR A 264 -23.12 9.49 -23.00
C THR A 264 -23.97 8.81 -24.08
N ALA A 265 -23.86 7.49 -24.24
CA ALA A 265 -24.73 6.72 -25.13
C ALA A 265 -26.20 6.76 -24.68
N ALA A 266 -26.47 6.93 -23.38
CA ALA A 266 -27.81 7.13 -22.84
C ALA A 266 -28.32 8.57 -22.94
N GLY A 267 -27.48 9.52 -23.39
CA GLY A 267 -27.89 10.89 -23.69
C GLY A 267 -27.47 11.95 -22.68
N LEU A 268 -26.71 11.59 -21.63
CA LEU A 268 -26.03 12.60 -20.81
C LEU A 268 -24.95 13.30 -21.64
N ASP A 269 -24.82 14.61 -21.46
CA ASP A 269 -23.63 15.29 -21.97
C ASP A 269 -22.38 14.86 -21.19
N VAL A 270 -21.20 15.13 -21.77
CA VAL A 270 -19.91 14.70 -21.20
C VAL A 270 -19.68 15.31 -19.81
N ALA A 271 -20.10 16.54 -19.58
CA ALA A 271 -19.90 17.21 -18.28
C ALA A 271 -20.78 16.59 -17.19
N ALA A 272 -22.05 16.32 -17.50
CA ALA A 272 -22.99 15.62 -16.64
C ALA A 272 -22.49 14.20 -16.33
N ALA A 273 -22.01 13.47 -17.33
CA ALA A 273 -21.46 12.13 -17.17
C ALA A 273 -20.22 12.12 -16.27
N CYS A 274 -19.26 13.03 -16.48
CA CYS A 274 -18.11 13.21 -15.58
C CYS A 274 -18.55 13.54 -14.14
N GLY A 275 -19.61 14.35 -14.00
CA GLY A 275 -20.20 14.73 -12.71
C GLY A 275 -20.77 13.56 -11.91
N GLN A 276 -21.06 12.42 -12.55
CA GLN A 276 -21.62 11.24 -11.91
C GLN A 276 -20.57 10.27 -11.33
N LEU A 277 -19.28 10.54 -11.53
CA LEU A 277 -18.18 9.65 -11.14
C LEU A 277 -17.50 10.12 -9.85
N GLU A 278 -17.31 9.21 -8.90
CA GLU A 278 -16.30 9.32 -7.83
C GLU A 278 -15.16 8.33 -8.11
N PHE A 279 -13.92 8.68 -7.80
CA PHE A 279 -12.75 7.82 -8.03
C PHE A 279 -12.18 7.34 -6.71
N ARG A 280 -12.02 6.02 -6.53
CA ARG A 280 -11.45 5.45 -5.31
C ARG A 280 -10.08 4.85 -5.56
N TYR A 281 -9.09 5.29 -4.77
CA TYR A 281 -7.69 4.88 -4.91
C TYR A 281 -7.09 4.39 -3.58
N ALA A 282 -6.13 3.48 -3.65
CA ALA A 282 -5.36 3.06 -2.49
C ALA A 282 -4.35 4.14 -2.05
N ALA A 283 -4.10 4.29 -0.75
CA ALA A 283 -3.01 5.10 -0.21
C ALA A 283 -2.03 4.19 0.52
N THR A 284 -0.73 4.29 0.22
CA THR A 284 0.27 3.37 0.78
C THR A 284 1.24 4.11 1.69
N ALA A 285 2.08 3.35 2.41
CA ALA A 285 3.17 3.93 3.20
C ALA A 285 4.32 4.49 2.33
N ASP A 286 4.29 4.30 1.00
CA ASP A 286 5.13 5.07 0.08
C ASP A 286 4.51 6.46 -0.12
N GLN A 287 5.00 7.41 0.68
CA GLN A 287 4.46 8.76 0.78
C GLN A 287 4.48 9.48 -0.57
N PHE A 288 5.65 9.55 -1.22
CA PHE A 288 5.81 10.34 -2.43
C PHE A 288 5.13 9.71 -3.64
N LEU A 289 5.17 8.37 -3.75
CA LEU A 289 4.45 7.68 -4.81
C LEU A 289 2.94 7.84 -4.67
N THR A 290 2.40 7.81 -3.45
CA THR A 290 0.97 8.05 -3.20
C THR A 290 0.57 9.48 -3.56
N ILE A 291 1.37 10.50 -3.17
CA ILE A 291 1.14 11.90 -3.55
C ILE A 291 1.16 12.05 -5.08
N ALA A 292 2.21 11.54 -5.74
CA ALA A 292 2.34 11.58 -7.19
C ALA A 292 1.18 10.86 -7.91
N LYS A 293 0.71 9.73 -7.37
CA LYS A 293 -0.41 8.96 -7.93
C LYS A 293 -1.70 9.77 -7.96
N LEU A 294 -2.07 10.43 -6.86
CA LEU A 294 -3.29 11.24 -6.80
C LEU A 294 -3.24 12.44 -7.75
N ARG A 295 -2.06 13.08 -7.87
CA ARG A 295 -1.80 14.16 -8.84
C ARG A 295 -1.89 13.66 -10.29
N ALA A 296 -1.29 12.52 -10.59
CA ALA A 296 -1.30 11.90 -11.91
C ALA A 296 -2.73 11.50 -12.33
N ALA A 297 -3.51 10.91 -11.42
CA ALA A 297 -4.91 10.55 -11.66
C ALA A 297 -5.75 11.74 -12.17
N ARG A 298 -5.62 12.91 -11.53
CA ARG A 298 -6.32 14.14 -11.96
C ARG A 298 -5.90 14.58 -13.36
N ARG A 299 -4.59 14.60 -13.63
CA ARG A 299 -4.04 14.97 -14.95
C ARG A 299 -4.51 14.03 -16.06
N LEU A 300 -4.52 12.72 -15.79
CA LEU A 300 -4.95 11.70 -16.74
C LEU A 300 -6.44 11.86 -17.09
N TRP A 301 -7.28 12.05 -16.08
CA TRP A 301 -8.71 12.26 -16.29
C TRP A 301 -9.02 13.59 -16.97
N ALA A 302 -8.30 14.66 -16.61
CA ALA A 302 -8.40 15.94 -17.30
C ALA A 302 -8.15 15.80 -18.81
N ARG A 303 -7.16 14.97 -19.19
CA ARG A 303 -6.85 14.70 -20.59
C ARG A 303 -7.97 13.93 -21.30
N VAL A 304 -8.60 12.97 -20.62
CA VAL A 304 -9.78 12.26 -21.16
C VAL A 304 -10.96 13.20 -21.35
N ALA A 305 -11.25 14.06 -20.36
CA ALA A 305 -12.34 15.03 -20.44
C ALA A 305 -12.11 16.05 -21.57
N GLU A 306 -10.87 16.54 -21.73
CA GLU A 306 -10.46 17.38 -22.86
C GLU A 306 -10.66 16.68 -24.21
N ALA A 307 -10.16 15.44 -24.35
CA ALA A 307 -10.32 14.65 -25.57
C ALA A 307 -11.79 14.34 -25.90
N SER A 308 -12.64 14.31 -24.88
CA SER A 308 -14.09 14.12 -24.99
C SER A 308 -14.86 15.43 -25.22
N GLY A 309 -14.17 16.58 -25.32
CA GLY A 309 -14.78 17.88 -25.62
C GLY A 309 -15.28 18.67 -24.41
N ALA A 310 -14.98 18.25 -23.17
CA ALA A 310 -15.38 18.92 -21.94
C ALA A 310 -14.18 19.19 -20.99
N PRO A 311 -13.21 20.03 -21.39
CA PRO A 311 -11.97 20.25 -20.63
C PRO A 311 -12.18 20.77 -19.19
N ALA A 312 -13.29 21.49 -18.94
CA ALA A 312 -13.63 21.97 -17.60
C ALA A 312 -14.23 20.89 -16.68
N ALA A 313 -14.69 19.75 -17.22
CA ALA A 313 -15.32 18.67 -16.46
C ALA A 313 -14.32 17.63 -15.92
N GLY A 314 -13.02 17.84 -16.14
CA GLY A 314 -11.94 16.91 -15.77
C GLY A 314 -11.53 16.91 -14.30
N ALA A 315 -12.25 17.63 -13.44
CA ALA A 315 -11.97 17.67 -12.01
C ALA A 315 -12.45 16.36 -11.33
N GLN A 316 -11.53 15.48 -10.95
CA GLN A 316 -11.90 14.25 -10.23
C GLN A 316 -12.34 14.53 -8.80
N HIS A 317 -13.37 13.81 -8.33
CA HIS A 317 -13.63 13.65 -6.90
C HIS A 317 -12.94 12.38 -6.40
N GLN A 318 -11.91 12.51 -5.56
CA GLN A 318 -11.05 11.40 -5.15
C GLN A 318 -11.31 10.95 -3.71
N HIS A 319 -11.68 9.68 -3.55
CA HIS A 319 -11.74 8.98 -2.27
C HIS A 319 -10.49 8.09 -2.11
N ALA A 320 -9.56 8.50 -1.25
CA ALA A 320 -8.38 7.69 -0.92
C ALA A 320 -8.66 6.75 0.26
N VAL A 321 -8.24 5.49 0.15
CA VAL A 321 -8.38 4.48 1.21
C VAL A 321 -7.02 3.91 1.53
N THR A 322 -6.60 3.90 2.80
CA THR A 322 -5.31 3.29 3.16
C THR A 322 -5.26 1.82 2.73
N SER A 323 -4.14 1.39 2.19
CA SER A 323 -3.95 0.11 1.52
C SER A 323 -4.19 -1.08 2.45
N PRO A 324 -5.08 -2.03 2.09
CA PRO A 324 -5.19 -3.31 2.80
C PRO A 324 -3.99 -4.23 2.54
N VAL A 325 -3.35 -4.13 1.37
CA VAL A 325 -2.19 -4.97 0.97
C VAL A 325 -0.98 -4.77 1.86
N MET A 326 -0.80 -3.57 2.43
CA MET A 326 0.33 -3.27 3.31
C MET A 326 0.09 -3.66 4.76
N MET A 327 -1.13 -4.05 5.13
CA MET A 327 -1.47 -4.39 6.51
C MET A 327 -1.01 -5.80 6.84
N ALA A 328 -0.41 -5.96 8.02
CA ALA A 328 0.03 -7.25 8.54
C ALA A 328 -1.00 -7.83 9.52
N ARG A 329 -1.09 -9.16 9.60
CA ARG A 329 -1.90 -9.86 10.62
C ARG A 329 -1.16 -9.99 11.95
N ARG A 330 0.16 -10.15 11.90
CA ARG A 330 1.04 -10.14 13.08
C ARG A 330 1.51 -8.73 13.38
N ASP A 331 1.71 -8.45 14.66
CA ASP A 331 2.00 -7.13 15.16
C ASP A 331 1.11 -6.05 14.53
N PRO A 332 -0.23 -6.21 14.62
CA PRO A 332 -1.17 -5.34 13.91
C PRO A 332 -1.07 -3.89 14.38
N TRP A 333 -0.47 -3.62 15.54
CA TRP A 333 -0.20 -2.26 16.04
C TRP A 333 0.67 -1.45 15.08
N VAL A 334 1.62 -2.10 14.39
CA VAL A 334 2.46 -1.46 13.36
C VAL A 334 1.60 -0.94 12.20
N ASN A 335 0.42 -1.51 11.96
CA ASN A 335 -0.51 -0.98 10.95
C ASN A 335 -0.95 0.45 11.27
N MET A 336 -1.00 0.88 12.54
CA MET A 336 -1.27 2.29 12.90
C MET A 336 -0.23 3.25 12.32
N LEU A 337 1.05 2.83 12.28
CA LEU A 337 2.13 3.61 11.68
C LEU A 337 1.99 3.66 10.17
N ARG A 338 1.70 2.51 9.54
CA ARG A 338 1.49 2.40 8.08
C ARG A 338 0.35 3.29 7.63
N THR A 339 -0.79 3.24 8.33
CA THR A 339 -1.98 4.01 7.99
C THR A 339 -1.80 5.51 8.26
N THR A 340 -1.00 5.90 9.26
CA THR A 340 -0.66 7.32 9.49
C THR A 340 0.09 7.92 8.30
N VAL A 341 1.14 7.25 7.82
CA VAL A 341 1.90 7.73 6.65
C VAL A 341 1.02 7.73 5.39
N ALA A 342 0.21 6.69 5.18
CA ALA A 342 -0.70 6.64 4.05
C ALA A 342 -1.78 7.75 4.10
N CYS A 343 -2.32 8.06 5.29
CA CYS A 343 -3.28 9.14 5.49
C CYS A 343 -2.64 10.51 5.20
N LEU A 344 -1.41 10.74 5.68
CA LEU A 344 -0.63 11.94 5.37
C LEU A 344 -0.46 12.10 3.86
N ALA A 345 -0.06 11.03 3.18
CA ALA A 345 0.17 11.06 1.75
C ALA A 345 -1.13 11.28 0.95
N ALA A 346 -2.25 10.68 1.38
CA ALA A 346 -3.57 10.88 0.79
C ALA A 346 -4.05 12.34 0.93
N GLY A 347 -3.96 12.89 2.15
CA GLY A 347 -4.39 14.26 2.44
C GLY A 347 -3.54 15.30 1.71
N THR A 348 -2.21 15.17 1.77
CA THR A 348 -1.28 16.10 1.08
C THR A 348 -1.25 15.92 -0.43
N GLY A 349 -1.60 14.74 -0.94
CA GLY A 349 -1.86 14.48 -2.36
C GLY A 349 -3.17 15.08 -2.87
N GLY A 350 -3.98 15.65 -1.98
CA GLY A 350 -5.20 16.38 -2.32
C GLY A 350 -6.42 15.50 -2.57
N ALA A 351 -6.54 14.35 -1.88
CA ALA A 351 -7.77 13.58 -1.88
C ALA A 351 -8.94 14.39 -1.28
N ASP A 352 -10.14 14.23 -1.84
CA ASP A 352 -11.34 14.89 -1.33
C ASP A 352 -11.84 14.23 -0.05
N ALA A 353 -11.81 12.90 -0.02
CA ALA A 353 -12.16 12.07 1.13
C ALA A 353 -11.04 11.08 1.42
N VAL A 354 -10.78 10.84 2.70
CA VAL A 354 -9.79 9.87 3.16
C VAL A 354 -10.42 8.89 4.14
N THR A 355 -10.31 7.60 3.84
CA THR A 355 -10.63 6.52 4.77
C THR A 355 -9.35 5.89 5.28
N VAL A 356 -9.15 5.99 6.59
CA VAL A 356 -8.14 5.23 7.31
C VAL A 356 -8.75 3.88 7.69
N LEU A 357 -8.18 2.78 7.19
CA LEU A 357 -8.58 1.44 7.63
C LEU A 357 -8.10 1.23 9.07
N PRO A 358 -8.93 0.65 9.96
CA PRO A 358 -8.52 0.30 11.31
C PRO A 358 -7.33 -0.66 11.31
N PHE A 359 -6.44 -0.54 12.31
CA PHE A 359 -5.20 -1.31 12.38
C PHE A 359 -5.41 -2.84 12.40
N ASP A 360 -6.60 -3.27 12.81
CA ASP A 360 -7.06 -4.65 12.94
C ASP A 360 -7.92 -5.12 11.74
N HIS A 361 -7.94 -4.36 10.64
CA HIS A 361 -8.75 -4.65 9.46
C HIS A 361 -8.54 -6.07 8.89
N THR A 362 -7.33 -6.61 8.97
CA THR A 362 -6.99 -7.96 8.48
C THR A 362 -7.41 -9.08 9.45
N LEU A 363 -7.92 -8.73 10.64
CA LEU A 363 -8.23 -9.68 11.72
C LEU A 363 -9.73 -9.91 11.90
N GLY A 364 -10.59 -9.00 11.43
CA GLY A 364 -12.04 -9.10 11.57
C GLY A 364 -12.75 -7.76 11.61
N LEU A 365 -13.93 -7.70 12.22
CA LEU A 365 -14.67 -6.45 12.40
C LEU A 365 -13.96 -5.55 13.44
N PRO A 366 -13.74 -4.27 13.13
CA PRO A 366 -13.09 -3.35 14.06
C PRO A 366 -13.97 -3.06 15.26
N ASP A 367 -13.35 -2.97 16.44
CA ASP A 367 -14.00 -2.48 17.66
C ASP A 367 -13.97 -0.94 17.73
N ASP A 368 -14.54 -0.38 18.79
CA ASP A 368 -14.66 1.07 18.99
C ASP A 368 -13.29 1.74 19.14
N PHE A 369 -12.33 1.04 19.75
CA PHE A 369 -10.97 1.55 19.89
C PHE A 369 -10.28 1.64 18.53
N ALA A 370 -10.37 0.59 17.71
CA ALA A 370 -9.75 0.57 16.39
C ALA A 370 -10.34 1.62 15.45
N ARG A 371 -11.68 1.78 15.45
CA ARG A 371 -12.36 2.85 14.69
C ARG A 371 -11.95 4.24 15.19
N ARG A 372 -11.80 4.41 16.51
CA ARG A 372 -11.32 5.67 17.11
C ARG A 372 -9.91 6.03 16.67
N ILE A 373 -8.98 5.07 16.69
CA ILE A 373 -7.62 5.32 16.21
C ILE A 373 -7.65 5.73 14.74
N ALA A 374 -8.40 5.02 13.90
CA ALA A 374 -8.51 5.33 12.47
C ALA A 374 -8.99 6.77 12.20
N ARG A 375 -10.09 7.22 12.82
CA ARG A 375 -10.59 8.59 12.63
C ARG A 375 -9.63 9.63 13.21
N ASN A 376 -9.08 9.38 14.41
CA ASN A 376 -8.18 10.32 15.08
C ASN A 376 -6.87 10.51 14.31
N THR A 377 -6.41 9.52 13.55
CA THR A 377 -5.27 9.70 12.63
C THR A 377 -5.52 10.85 11.66
N SER A 378 -6.71 10.93 11.04
CA SER A 378 -7.05 12.09 10.20
C SER A 378 -7.17 13.37 11.01
N THR A 379 -7.86 13.34 12.15
CA THR A 379 -8.05 14.52 13.01
C THR A 379 -6.73 15.16 13.43
N ILE A 380 -5.75 14.37 13.89
CA ILE A 380 -4.43 14.88 14.28
C ILE A 380 -3.70 15.50 13.09
N LEU A 381 -3.77 14.86 11.91
CA LEU A 381 -3.09 15.36 10.71
C LEU A 381 -3.70 16.68 10.20
N VAL A 382 -5.02 16.85 10.32
CA VAL A 382 -5.73 18.07 9.92
C VAL A 382 -5.57 19.17 10.98
N GLU A 383 -5.91 18.88 12.23
CA GLU A 383 -6.10 19.88 13.29
C GLU A 383 -4.80 20.23 14.02
N GLU A 384 -3.92 19.26 14.28
CA GLU A 384 -2.70 19.48 15.06
C GLU A 384 -1.46 19.61 14.17
N SER A 385 -1.38 18.84 13.09
CA SER A 385 -0.25 18.89 12.14
C SER A 385 -0.48 19.91 11.02
N HIS A 386 -1.70 20.47 10.92
CA HIS A 386 -2.06 21.53 9.99
C HIS A 386 -1.81 21.20 8.51
N LEU A 387 -1.83 19.92 8.13
CA LEU A 387 -1.46 19.47 6.79
C LEU A 387 -2.47 19.89 5.71
N ALA A 388 -3.68 20.27 6.10
CA ALA A 388 -4.71 20.76 5.19
C ALA A 388 -4.60 22.27 4.89
N ARG A 389 -3.70 23.03 5.54
CA ARG A 389 -3.66 24.50 5.42
C ARG A 389 -3.18 25.01 4.06
N VAL A 390 -2.44 24.19 3.31
CA VAL A 390 -1.86 24.56 2.01
C VAL A 390 -2.34 23.57 0.95
N ILE A 391 -2.78 24.11 -0.19
CA ILE A 391 -3.19 23.31 -1.34
C ILE A 391 -1.92 22.83 -2.07
N ASP A 392 -1.83 21.51 -2.31
CA ASP A 392 -0.71 20.87 -3.02
C ASP A 392 0.66 21.35 -2.50
N PRO A 393 1.00 21.08 -1.23
CA PRO A 393 2.25 21.52 -0.62
C PRO A 393 3.49 20.88 -1.30
N ALA A 394 3.30 19.79 -2.04
CA ALA A 394 4.34 19.14 -2.83
C ALA A 394 4.57 19.81 -4.21
N GLY A 395 3.70 20.72 -4.64
CA GLY A 395 3.81 21.42 -5.91
C GLY A 395 5.11 22.22 -6.01
N GLY A 396 5.83 22.03 -7.11
CA GLY A 396 7.15 22.63 -7.31
C GLY A 396 8.34 21.82 -6.77
N SER A 397 8.10 20.70 -6.06
CA SER A 397 9.17 19.74 -5.76
C SER A 397 9.62 19.04 -7.04
N TRP A 398 10.88 19.21 -7.44
CA TRP A 398 11.43 18.59 -8.66
C TRP A 398 11.21 17.08 -8.71
N TYR A 399 11.37 16.40 -7.57
CA TYR A 399 11.11 14.97 -7.45
C TYR A 399 9.64 14.63 -7.67
N VAL A 400 8.72 15.29 -6.97
CA VAL A 400 7.29 14.96 -7.05
C VAL A 400 6.72 15.29 -8.42
N GLU A 401 7.14 16.39 -9.05
CA GLU A 401 6.72 16.74 -10.40
C GLU A 401 7.18 15.69 -11.42
N ARG A 402 8.46 15.29 -11.38
CA ARG A 402 9.00 14.27 -12.28
C ARG A 402 8.33 12.92 -12.06
N LEU A 403 8.16 12.49 -10.81
CA LEU A 403 7.50 11.23 -10.47
C LEU A 403 6.03 11.22 -10.91
N THR A 404 5.32 12.36 -10.79
CA THR A 404 3.94 12.50 -11.25
C THR A 404 3.84 12.34 -12.77
N ASP A 405 4.80 12.92 -13.52
CA ASP A 405 4.85 12.82 -14.98
C ASP A 405 5.16 11.40 -15.46
N GLU A 406 6.19 10.75 -14.91
CA GLU A 406 6.55 9.36 -15.25
C GLU A 406 5.42 8.40 -14.94
N LEU A 407 4.77 8.57 -13.79
CA LEU A 407 3.65 7.74 -13.38
C LEU A 407 2.43 7.94 -14.30
N ALA A 408 2.14 9.19 -14.69
CA ALA A 408 1.08 9.48 -15.65
C ALA A 408 1.37 8.82 -17.00
N GLN A 409 2.60 8.90 -17.50
CA GLN A 409 3.00 8.28 -18.77
C GLN A 409 2.84 6.75 -18.72
N ALA A 410 3.39 6.09 -17.69
CA ALA A 410 3.28 4.64 -17.53
C ALA A 410 1.83 4.17 -17.40
N ALA A 411 1.00 4.92 -16.66
CA ALA A 411 -0.43 4.64 -16.53
C ALA A 411 -1.19 4.84 -17.85
N TRP A 412 -0.82 5.85 -18.63
CA TRP A 412 -1.43 6.13 -19.93
C TRP A 412 -1.12 5.04 -20.95
N GLU A 413 0.12 4.54 -20.99
CA GLU A 413 0.51 3.41 -21.83
C GLU A 413 -0.27 2.14 -21.48
N TRP A 414 -0.41 1.85 -20.18
CA TRP A 414 -1.21 0.73 -19.71
C TRP A 414 -2.70 0.89 -20.07
N PHE A 415 -3.27 2.09 -19.88
CA PHE A 415 -4.63 2.41 -20.30
C PHE A 415 -4.82 2.18 -21.81
N GLN A 416 -3.88 2.61 -22.65
CA GLN A 416 -3.94 2.39 -24.09
C GLN A 416 -3.84 0.90 -24.46
N GLU A 417 -3.12 0.08 -23.69
CA GLU A 417 -3.11 -1.38 -23.86
C GLU A 417 -4.48 -2.00 -23.59
N ILE A 418 -5.14 -1.59 -22.49
CA ILE A 418 -6.49 -2.03 -22.16
C ILE A 418 -7.49 -1.62 -23.26
N GLU A 419 -7.43 -0.37 -23.72
CA GLU A 419 -8.33 0.11 -24.77
C GLU A 419 -8.11 -0.61 -26.11
N ARG A 420 -6.86 -0.90 -26.48
CA ARG A 420 -6.55 -1.72 -27.67
C ARG A 420 -7.07 -3.16 -27.55
N ALA A 421 -7.19 -3.69 -26.34
CA ALA A 421 -7.75 -5.01 -26.09
C ALA A 421 -9.30 -5.03 -26.11
N GLY A 422 -9.95 -3.91 -26.42
CA GLY A 422 -11.42 -3.79 -26.44
C GLY A 422 -12.01 -3.12 -25.20
N GLY A 423 -11.19 -2.47 -24.38
CA GLY A 423 -11.61 -1.76 -23.19
C GLY A 423 -11.66 -2.62 -21.93
N GLN A 424 -12.02 -2.00 -20.81
CA GLN A 424 -11.91 -2.59 -19.47
C GLN A 424 -12.62 -3.94 -19.33
N GLU A 425 -13.86 -4.08 -19.80
CA GLU A 425 -14.63 -5.32 -19.67
C GLU A 425 -13.93 -6.50 -20.38
N GLN A 426 -13.49 -6.27 -21.63
CA GLN A 426 -12.84 -7.30 -22.42
C GLN A 426 -11.44 -7.64 -21.86
N ALA A 427 -10.71 -6.65 -21.36
CA ALA A 427 -9.41 -6.85 -20.72
C ALA A 427 -9.51 -7.64 -19.40
N LEU A 428 -10.61 -7.48 -18.66
CA LEU A 428 -10.94 -8.33 -17.51
C LEU A 428 -11.29 -9.75 -17.96
N ARG A 429 -12.25 -9.89 -18.89
CA ARG A 429 -12.77 -11.20 -19.36
C ARG A 429 -11.69 -12.07 -20.03
N SER A 430 -10.75 -11.46 -20.73
CA SER A 430 -9.64 -12.15 -21.40
C SER A 430 -8.48 -12.55 -20.46
N GLY A 431 -8.50 -12.09 -19.21
CA GLY A 431 -7.41 -12.32 -18.26
C GLY A 431 -6.17 -11.45 -18.47
N LEU A 432 -6.19 -10.48 -19.40
CA LEU A 432 -5.09 -9.55 -19.65
C LEU A 432 -4.70 -8.80 -18.37
N ILE A 433 -5.70 -8.24 -17.67
CA ILE A 433 -5.46 -7.50 -16.41
C ILE A 433 -4.90 -8.45 -15.35
N ALA A 434 -5.55 -9.60 -15.13
CA ALA A 434 -5.11 -10.58 -14.14
C ALA A 434 -3.64 -11.00 -14.34
N GLY A 435 -3.24 -11.31 -15.58
CA GLY A 435 -1.86 -11.69 -15.90
C GLY A 435 -0.85 -10.57 -15.64
N ARG A 436 -1.18 -9.31 -15.97
CA ARG A 436 -0.30 -8.16 -15.71
C ARG A 436 -0.13 -7.87 -14.22
N LEU A 437 -1.21 -7.98 -13.44
CA LEU A 437 -1.16 -7.78 -11.98
C LEU A 437 -0.38 -8.92 -11.30
N ALA A 438 -0.61 -10.17 -11.70
CA ALA A 438 0.13 -11.32 -11.19
C ALA A 438 1.64 -11.20 -11.43
N ALA A 439 2.06 -10.78 -12.63
CA ALA A 439 3.48 -10.56 -12.92
C ALA A 439 4.10 -9.45 -12.06
N THR A 440 3.34 -8.40 -11.73
CA THR A 440 3.80 -7.37 -10.78
C THR A 440 3.92 -7.91 -9.38
N TRP A 441 2.95 -8.69 -8.93
CA TRP A 441 2.99 -9.32 -7.62
C TRP A 441 4.12 -10.35 -7.48
N GLU A 442 4.41 -11.12 -8.52
CA GLU A 442 5.50 -12.10 -8.54
C GLU A 442 6.86 -11.41 -8.29
N ARG A 443 7.17 -10.35 -9.05
CA ARG A 443 8.38 -9.54 -8.84
C ARG A 443 8.46 -8.94 -7.43
N ARG A 444 7.32 -8.50 -6.88
CA ARG A 444 7.29 -7.99 -5.50
C ARG A 444 7.48 -9.11 -4.48
N SER A 445 6.90 -10.29 -4.72
CA SER A 445 7.05 -11.46 -3.86
C SER A 445 8.51 -11.90 -3.76
N GLU A 446 9.26 -11.86 -4.86
CA GLU A 446 10.72 -12.07 -4.86
C GLU A 446 11.44 -11.05 -3.97
N LYS A 447 11.06 -9.76 -4.03
CA LYS A 447 11.62 -8.70 -3.18
C LYS A 447 11.28 -8.89 -1.70
N LEU A 448 10.04 -9.27 -1.40
CA LEU A 448 9.57 -9.58 -0.04
C LEU A 448 10.34 -10.78 0.53
N ALA A 449 10.48 -11.85 -0.26
CA ALA A 449 11.22 -13.05 0.11
C ALA A 449 12.71 -12.77 0.33
N ALA A 450 13.32 -11.93 -0.51
CA ALA A 450 14.70 -11.48 -0.37
C ALA A 450 14.91 -10.42 0.74
N ARG A 451 13.81 -9.94 1.35
CA ARG A 451 13.76 -8.79 2.29
C ARG A 451 14.38 -7.51 1.73
N SER A 452 14.42 -7.35 0.41
CA SER A 452 14.74 -6.06 -0.21
C SER A 452 13.55 -5.09 -0.10
N GLU A 453 12.33 -5.62 0.04
CA GLU A 453 11.16 -4.91 0.56
C GLU A 453 10.80 -5.48 1.95
N PRO A 454 11.28 -4.89 3.05
CA PRO A 454 11.05 -5.44 4.39
C PRO A 454 9.64 -5.16 4.91
N VAL A 455 9.10 -6.08 5.72
CA VAL A 455 7.84 -5.94 6.44
C VAL A 455 8.12 -5.89 7.95
N THR A 456 8.15 -4.68 8.52
CA THR A 456 8.39 -4.46 9.96
C THR A 456 7.35 -5.18 10.82
N GLY A 457 7.81 -5.88 11.87
CA GLY A 457 7.01 -6.72 12.75
C GLY A 457 6.78 -8.15 12.23
N VAL A 458 7.14 -8.42 10.96
CA VAL A 458 6.90 -9.71 10.30
C VAL A 458 8.20 -10.31 9.76
N SER A 459 8.75 -9.75 8.68
CA SER A 459 10.02 -10.21 8.09
C SER A 459 11.23 -9.55 8.74
N GLU A 460 11.03 -8.39 9.35
CA GLU A 460 12.05 -7.63 10.07
C GLU A 460 11.56 -7.28 11.47
N PHE A 461 12.38 -7.61 12.46
CA PHE A 461 12.11 -7.45 13.89
C PHE A 461 10.80 -8.14 14.37
N PRO A 462 10.54 -9.40 14.00
CA PRO A 462 9.35 -10.14 14.46
C PRO A 462 9.35 -10.42 15.96
N GLN A 463 8.15 -10.46 16.56
CA GLN A 463 7.98 -10.77 17.98
C GLN A 463 7.20 -12.10 18.17
N LEU A 464 7.89 -13.16 18.58
CA LEU A 464 7.28 -14.50 18.70
C LEU A 464 6.24 -14.65 19.82
N VAL A 465 6.37 -13.82 20.87
CA VAL A 465 5.58 -13.88 22.12
C VAL A 465 4.51 -12.79 22.18
N GLU A 466 4.12 -12.24 21.03
CA GLU A 466 3.08 -11.21 20.97
C GLU A 466 1.71 -11.76 21.40
N ARG A 467 0.93 -10.93 22.09
CA ARG A 467 -0.46 -11.25 22.41
C ARG A 467 -1.34 -11.04 21.18
N ALA A 468 -1.99 -12.12 20.72
CA ALA A 468 -2.94 -12.05 19.61
C ALA A 468 -4.10 -11.08 19.90
N VAL A 469 -4.39 -10.22 18.92
CA VAL A 469 -5.59 -9.39 18.90
C VAL A 469 -6.74 -10.21 18.33
N VAL A 470 -7.81 -10.37 19.10
CA VAL A 470 -8.99 -11.16 18.71
C VAL A 470 -10.12 -10.23 18.32
N ARG A 471 -10.78 -10.54 17.20
CA ARG A 471 -11.92 -9.78 16.66
C ARG A 471 -13.09 -10.68 16.31
N ASP A 472 -14.27 -10.07 16.27
CA ASP A 472 -15.44 -10.69 15.68
C ASP A 472 -15.11 -11.00 14.21
N PRO A 473 -15.42 -12.21 13.71
CA PRO A 473 -15.25 -12.53 12.29
C PRO A 473 -15.99 -11.52 11.41
N ALA A 474 -15.32 -11.01 10.38
CA ALA A 474 -15.96 -10.24 9.34
C ALA A 474 -16.73 -11.17 8.37
N PRO A 475 -17.81 -10.69 7.75
CA PRO A 475 -18.43 -11.38 6.62
C PRO A 475 -17.39 -11.70 5.54
N ALA A 476 -17.57 -12.81 4.83
CA ALA A 476 -16.69 -13.15 3.73
C ALA A 476 -16.80 -12.08 2.63
N ALA A 477 -15.67 -11.54 2.20
CA ALA A 477 -15.65 -10.64 1.07
C ALA A 477 -16.01 -11.40 -0.23
N PRO A 478 -16.62 -10.74 -1.21
CA PRO A 478 -16.86 -11.35 -2.53
C PRO A 478 -15.54 -11.81 -3.16
N GLY A 479 -15.54 -13.02 -3.73
CA GLY A 479 -14.37 -13.61 -4.38
C GLY A 479 -14.74 -14.30 -5.69
N GLY A 480 -13.75 -14.93 -6.33
CA GLY A 480 -13.90 -15.61 -7.63
C GLY A 480 -13.31 -14.84 -8.82
N GLY A 481 -13.00 -13.55 -8.63
CA GLY A 481 -12.28 -12.73 -9.61
C GLY A 481 -10.79 -12.62 -9.32
N LEU A 482 -10.28 -11.38 -9.36
CA LEU A 482 -8.90 -11.07 -9.04
C LEU A 482 -8.54 -11.48 -7.59
N PRO A 483 -7.30 -11.95 -7.36
CA PRO A 483 -6.87 -12.35 -6.01
C PRO A 483 -6.78 -11.14 -5.07
N VAL A 484 -6.82 -11.41 -3.76
CA VAL A 484 -6.45 -10.45 -2.72
C VAL A 484 -5.14 -10.93 -2.11
N VAL A 485 -4.13 -10.06 -2.10
CA VAL A 485 -2.78 -10.37 -1.62
C VAL A 485 -2.36 -9.43 -0.49
N HIS A 486 -1.54 -9.93 0.43
CA HIS A 486 -0.90 -9.15 1.48
C HIS A 486 0.61 -9.36 1.48
N ARG A 487 1.35 -8.33 1.89
CA ARG A 487 2.83 -8.37 1.92
C ARG A 487 3.38 -9.42 2.89
N ASP A 488 2.61 -9.82 3.89
CA ASP A 488 3.00 -10.77 4.92
C ASP A 488 2.54 -12.21 4.65
N ASP A 489 1.74 -12.48 3.61
CA ASP A 489 1.10 -13.80 3.38
C ASP A 489 2.07 -14.99 3.48
N ALA A 490 3.24 -14.88 2.84
CA ALA A 490 4.25 -15.94 2.87
C ALA A 490 4.82 -16.19 4.28
N PHE A 491 5.06 -15.11 5.04
CA PHE A 491 5.54 -15.20 6.41
C PHE A 491 4.42 -15.67 7.37
N GLU A 492 3.17 -15.27 7.15
CA GLU A 492 2.03 -15.77 7.90
C GLU A 492 1.86 -17.27 7.75
N ALA A 493 2.04 -17.80 6.54
CA ALA A 493 2.00 -19.25 6.30
C ALA A 493 3.09 -19.98 7.11
N LEU A 494 4.33 -19.46 7.12
CA LEU A 494 5.42 -20.02 7.93
C LEU A 494 5.12 -19.95 9.44
N ARG A 495 4.61 -18.81 9.91
CA ARG A 495 4.24 -18.61 11.32
C ARG A 495 3.08 -19.50 11.74
N ALA A 496 2.09 -19.73 10.87
CA ALA A 496 0.98 -20.63 11.13
C ALA A 496 1.43 -22.08 11.33
N ARG A 497 2.39 -22.56 10.53
CA ARG A 497 3.03 -23.87 10.71
C ARG A 497 3.72 -23.98 12.07
N SER A 498 4.51 -22.97 12.44
CA SER A 498 5.16 -22.92 13.77
C SER A 498 4.15 -22.86 14.93
N ASP A 499 3.05 -22.12 14.78
CA ASP A 499 2.00 -22.05 15.81
C ASP A 499 1.23 -23.37 15.96
N ALA A 500 0.94 -24.06 14.85
CA ALA A 500 0.36 -25.39 14.87
C ALA A 500 1.29 -26.40 15.57
N HIS A 501 2.60 -26.31 15.32
CA HIS A 501 3.60 -27.10 16.05
C HIS A 501 3.60 -26.79 17.54
N LEU A 502 3.62 -25.51 17.92
CA LEU A 502 3.56 -25.09 19.33
C LEU A 502 2.31 -25.64 20.02
N ALA A 503 1.15 -25.58 19.36
CA ALA A 503 -0.10 -26.11 19.90
C ALA A 503 -0.03 -27.64 20.07
N ALA A 504 0.67 -28.36 19.18
CA ALA A 504 0.76 -29.82 19.22
C ALA A 504 1.83 -30.35 20.19
N THR A 505 2.96 -29.66 20.35
CA THR A 505 4.14 -30.16 21.10
C THR A 505 4.41 -29.40 22.40
N GLY A 506 3.79 -28.23 22.60
CA GLY A 506 4.02 -27.36 23.75
C GLY A 506 5.28 -26.50 23.66
N ALA A 507 6.05 -26.59 22.58
CA ALA A 507 7.23 -25.76 22.32
C ALA A 507 7.29 -25.32 20.86
N ARG A 508 7.91 -24.17 20.58
CA ARG A 508 8.16 -23.74 19.20
C ARG A 508 9.29 -24.59 18.59
N PRO A 509 9.35 -24.70 17.26
CA PRO A 509 10.57 -25.15 16.59
C PRO A 509 11.74 -24.24 17.01
N ARG A 510 12.90 -24.79 17.37
CA ARG A 510 14.05 -24.02 17.89
C ARG A 510 15.28 -24.14 16.99
N VAL A 511 16.14 -23.12 16.99
CA VAL A 511 17.45 -23.14 16.32
C VAL A 511 18.54 -22.63 17.27
N PHE A 512 19.65 -23.35 17.36
CA PHE A 512 20.78 -22.95 18.20
C PHE A 512 21.69 -21.96 17.48
N LEU A 513 21.92 -20.78 18.05
CA LEU A 513 22.85 -19.81 17.50
C LEU A 513 24.24 -20.03 18.11
N ALA A 514 25.15 -20.61 17.32
CA ALA A 514 26.53 -20.85 17.72
C ALA A 514 27.37 -19.59 17.45
N THR A 515 27.59 -18.78 18.48
CA THR A 515 28.28 -17.50 18.39
C THR A 515 29.80 -17.62 18.59
N LEU A 516 30.60 -17.43 17.55
CA LEU A 516 32.05 -17.61 17.65
C LEU A 516 32.78 -16.30 17.96
N GLY A 517 33.79 -16.37 18.82
CA GLY A 517 34.67 -15.24 19.14
C GLY A 517 34.02 -14.15 20.02
N PRO A 518 34.62 -12.96 20.14
CA PRO A 518 34.12 -11.89 21.00
C PRO A 518 32.79 -11.32 20.49
N ALA A 519 32.01 -10.68 21.37
CA ALA A 519 30.71 -10.07 21.03
C ALA A 519 30.77 -9.13 19.81
N ALA A 520 31.86 -8.37 19.66
CA ALA A 520 32.07 -7.49 18.50
C ALA A 520 32.13 -8.26 17.16
N ALA A 521 32.51 -9.53 17.16
CA ALA A 521 32.59 -10.36 15.97
C ALA A 521 31.22 -10.99 15.61
N HIS A 522 30.44 -11.43 16.60
CA HIS A 522 29.23 -12.23 16.33
C HIS A 522 27.89 -11.50 16.49
N THR A 523 27.79 -10.43 17.28
CA THR A 523 26.48 -9.80 17.61
C THR A 523 25.66 -9.44 16.37
N ALA A 524 26.28 -8.86 15.35
CA ALA A 524 25.58 -8.47 14.12
C ALA A 524 25.01 -9.68 13.35
N ARG A 525 25.76 -10.80 13.27
CA ARG A 525 25.29 -12.01 12.56
C ARG A 525 24.33 -12.83 13.39
N ALA A 526 24.53 -12.90 14.71
CA ALA A 526 23.58 -13.52 15.63
C ALA A 526 22.23 -12.78 15.59
N GLY A 527 22.24 -11.44 15.63
CA GLY A 527 21.03 -10.63 15.50
C GLY A 527 20.33 -10.84 14.15
N PHE A 528 21.08 -10.87 13.05
CA PHE A 528 20.54 -11.17 11.71
C PHE A 528 19.91 -12.57 11.64
N ALA A 529 20.60 -13.60 12.14
CA ALA A 529 20.10 -14.97 12.13
C ALA A 529 18.87 -15.13 13.02
N ALA A 530 18.88 -14.56 14.23
CA ALA A 530 17.73 -14.55 15.13
C ALA A 530 16.49 -13.95 14.46
N ASN A 531 16.62 -12.74 13.91
CA ASN A 531 15.55 -12.06 13.18
C ASN A 531 15.02 -12.90 12.00
N LEU A 532 15.92 -13.49 11.20
CA LEU A 532 15.55 -14.36 10.07
C LEU A 532 14.73 -15.57 10.53
N PHE A 533 15.20 -16.32 11.53
CA PHE A 533 14.50 -17.52 11.99
C PHE A 533 13.18 -17.20 12.70
N GLN A 534 13.14 -16.10 13.45
CA GLN A 534 11.91 -15.63 14.09
C GLN A 534 10.83 -15.26 13.08
N ALA A 535 11.18 -14.78 11.88
CA ALA A 535 10.22 -14.50 10.82
C ALA A 535 9.47 -15.75 10.37
N GLY A 536 10.10 -16.93 10.45
CA GLY A 536 9.48 -18.24 10.22
C GLY A 536 8.84 -18.87 11.46
N GLY A 537 8.85 -18.17 12.60
CA GLY A 537 8.33 -18.69 13.86
C GLY A 537 9.27 -19.64 14.59
N ILE A 538 10.55 -19.68 14.20
CA ILE A 538 11.54 -20.56 14.81
C ILE A 538 12.22 -19.78 15.93
N GLU A 539 12.21 -20.33 17.14
CA GLU A 539 12.78 -19.72 18.33
C GLU A 539 14.32 -19.84 18.32
N PRO A 540 15.07 -18.74 18.24
CA PRO A 540 16.51 -18.77 18.40
C PRO A 540 16.87 -19.00 19.87
N VAL A 541 17.67 -20.02 20.14
CA VAL A 541 18.28 -20.28 21.44
C VAL A 541 19.77 -19.97 21.39
N ASN A 542 20.20 -19.12 22.31
CA ASN A 542 21.60 -18.76 22.46
C ASN A 542 22.24 -19.64 23.54
N GLY A 543 23.41 -20.20 23.24
CA GLY A 543 24.30 -20.78 24.26
C GLY A 543 25.22 -19.73 24.89
N PRO A 544 25.94 -20.07 25.96
CA PRO A 544 27.09 -19.26 26.41
C PRO A 544 28.06 -19.11 25.23
N VAL A 545 28.59 -17.89 25.00
CA VAL A 545 29.47 -17.58 23.86
C VAL A 545 30.61 -18.61 23.77
N PRO A 546 30.60 -19.52 22.79
CA PRO A 546 31.70 -20.46 22.63
C PRO A 546 32.97 -19.72 22.18
N GLY A 547 34.01 -19.77 23.02
CA GLY A 547 35.35 -19.33 22.64
C GLY A 547 36.09 -20.33 21.74
N ALA A 548 35.52 -21.54 21.54
CA ALA A 548 36.10 -22.63 20.77
C ALA A 548 35.02 -23.63 20.28
N PRO A 549 35.25 -24.39 19.19
CA PRO A 549 34.32 -25.39 18.62
C PRO A 549 33.72 -26.38 19.63
N ASP A 550 34.51 -26.91 20.56
CA ASP A 550 34.04 -27.92 21.54
C ASP A 550 33.01 -27.37 22.52
N THR A 551 33.14 -26.08 22.87
CA THR A 551 32.17 -25.42 23.75
C THR A 551 30.84 -25.16 23.04
N ALA A 552 30.86 -25.01 21.71
CA ALA A 552 29.65 -24.89 20.90
C ALA A 552 28.88 -26.22 20.83
N ALA A 553 29.59 -27.35 20.69
CA ALA A 553 28.98 -28.68 20.66
C ALA A 553 28.29 -29.05 22.00
N ALA A 554 28.94 -28.74 23.13
CA ALA A 554 28.35 -28.95 24.45
C ALA A 554 27.10 -28.08 24.66
N ALA A 555 27.17 -26.79 24.34
CA ALA A 555 26.03 -25.89 24.45
C ALA A 555 24.87 -26.27 23.50
N PHE A 556 25.19 -26.82 22.32
CA PHE A 556 24.19 -27.34 21.39
C PHE A 556 23.44 -28.54 21.95
N ALA A 557 24.15 -29.48 22.61
CA ALA A 557 23.52 -30.65 23.22
C ALA A 557 22.46 -30.28 24.27
N ASP A 558 22.69 -29.19 25.01
CA ASP A 558 21.76 -28.66 26.02
C ASP A 558 20.61 -27.82 25.41
N ALA A 559 20.72 -27.42 24.14
CA ALA A 559 19.75 -26.52 23.50
C ALA A 559 18.41 -27.19 23.14
N GLY A 560 18.37 -28.52 23.11
CA GLY A 560 17.16 -29.29 22.81
C GLY A 560 16.65 -29.10 21.38
N THR A 561 17.56 -28.94 20.42
CA THR A 561 17.25 -28.79 18.99
C THR A 561 18.19 -29.62 18.12
N THR A 562 17.78 -29.89 16.89
CA THR A 562 18.60 -30.56 15.86
C THR A 562 19.19 -29.58 14.84
N LEU A 563 18.96 -28.28 15.02
CA LEU A 563 19.39 -27.22 14.10
C LEU A 563 20.36 -26.26 14.78
N ALA A 564 21.45 -25.95 14.10
CA ALA A 564 22.41 -24.94 14.55
C ALA A 564 22.70 -23.91 13.44
N CYS A 565 23.01 -22.67 13.82
CA CYS A 565 23.45 -21.60 12.92
C CYS A 565 24.71 -20.95 13.46
N ILE A 566 25.81 -21.07 12.72
CA ILE A 566 27.10 -20.48 13.07
C ILE A 566 27.07 -18.98 12.75
N CYS A 567 27.38 -18.16 13.74
CA CYS A 567 27.30 -16.71 13.68
C CYS A 567 28.62 -16.06 14.13
N SER A 568 29.34 -15.40 13.22
CA SER A 568 30.55 -14.64 13.51
C SER A 568 30.96 -13.72 12.34
N SER A 569 32.15 -13.13 12.41
CA SER A 569 32.75 -12.36 11.32
C SER A 569 33.47 -13.25 10.32
N ASP A 570 33.68 -12.75 9.10
CA ASP A 570 34.38 -13.49 8.05
C ASP A 570 35.80 -13.90 8.47
N THR A 571 36.47 -13.07 9.28
CA THR A 571 37.78 -13.38 9.87
C THR A 571 37.73 -14.58 10.80
N VAL A 572 36.73 -14.67 11.69
CA VAL A 572 36.61 -15.79 12.62
C VAL A 572 36.12 -17.05 11.92
N TYR A 573 35.24 -16.92 10.92
CA TYR A 573 34.83 -18.06 10.10
C TYR A 573 36.02 -18.73 9.41
N ALA A 574 36.98 -17.93 8.97
CA ALA A 574 38.18 -18.41 8.32
C ALA A 574 39.04 -19.35 9.18
N GLU A 575 38.93 -19.22 10.50
CA GLU A 575 39.71 -19.97 11.48
C GLU A 575 38.91 -21.11 12.12
N GLN A 576 37.61 -20.91 12.37
CA GLN A 576 36.85 -21.76 13.31
C GLN A 576 35.56 -22.35 12.75
N ALA A 577 35.05 -21.90 11.60
CA ALA A 577 33.73 -22.33 11.12
C ALA A 577 33.69 -23.83 10.76
N ALA A 578 34.73 -24.34 10.10
CA ALA A 578 34.80 -25.73 9.67
C ALA A 578 34.82 -26.70 10.88
N ASP A 579 35.69 -26.42 11.85
CA ASP A 579 35.79 -27.23 13.07
C ASP A 579 34.50 -27.16 13.91
N THR A 580 33.88 -25.98 13.98
CA THR A 580 32.58 -25.80 14.66
C THR A 580 31.47 -26.59 13.97
N ALA A 581 31.40 -26.56 12.64
CA ALA A 581 30.39 -27.32 11.89
C ALA A 581 30.54 -28.82 12.11
N ALA A 582 31.78 -29.34 12.04
CA ALA A 582 32.06 -30.74 12.32
C ALA A 582 31.70 -31.14 13.76
N ALA A 583 32.03 -30.30 14.75
CA ALA A 583 31.69 -30.54 16.15
C ALA A 583 30.18 -30.55 16.40
N LEU A 584 29.43 -29.62 15.78
CA LEU A 584 27.96 -29.60 15.86
C LEU A 584 27.33 -30.85 15.22
N LYS A 585 27.82 -31.29 14.05
CA LYS A 585 27.37 -32.53 13.40
C LYS A 585 27.64 -33.75 14.28
N ALA A 586 28.83 -33.84 14.88
CA ALA A 586 29.17 -34.90 15.82
C ALA A 586 28.29 -34.90 17.07
N ALA A 587 27.86 -33.72 17.54
CA ALA A 587 26.92 -33.55 18.64
C ALA A 587 25.44 -33.83 18.26
N GLY A 588 25.16 -34.23 17.02
CA GLY A 588 23.82 -34.62 16.57
C GLY A 588 23.04 -33.54 15.83
N ALA A 589 23.68 -32.43 15.43
CA ALA A 589 23.03 -31.46 14.56
C ALA A 589 22.66 -32.12 13.22
N ARG A 590 21.36 -32.19 12.92
CA ARG A 590 20.87 -32.66 11.63
C ARG A 590 21.21 -31.65 10.55
N GLN A 591 21.18 -30.37 10.89
CA GLN A 591 21.48 -29.27 9.98
C GLN A 591 22.26 -28.15 10.66
N VAL A 592 23.26 -27.64 9.94
CA VAL A 592 24.14 -26.54 10.34
C VAL A 592 24.09 -25.46 9.27
N PHE A 593 23.61 -24.28 9.64
CA PHE A 593 23.61 -23.08 8.81
C PHE A 593 24.83 -22.22 9.12
N LEU A 594 25.24 -21.38 8.17
CA LEU A 594 26.23 -20.32 8.41
C LEU A 594 25.65 -18.96 8.03
N ALA A 595 25.71 -17.99 8.96
CA ALA A 595 25.20 -16.64 8.76
C ALA A 595 26.23 -15.73 8.07
N GLY A 596 26.25 -15.76 6.74
CA GLY A 596 27.19 -15.02 5.92
C GLY A 596 27.25 -15.51 4.48
N ARG A 597 27.87 -14.73 3.60
CA ARG A 597 28.15 -15.19 2.23
C ARG A 597 29.41 -16.07 2.27
N PRO A 598 29.39 -17.26 1.66
CA PRO A 598 30.54 -18.17 1.73
C PRO A 598 31.77 -17.70 0.94
N GLY A 599 31.59 -16.85 -0.07
CA GLY A 599 32.66 -16.44 -0.98
C GLY A 599 33.38 -17.63 -1.59
N ASP A 600 34.70 -17.52 -1.75
CA ASP A 600 35.57 -18.57 -2.29
C ASP A 600 35.71 -19.79 -1.37
N ARG A 601 35.22 -19.71 -0.12
CA ARG A 601 35.33 -20.78 0.89
C ARG A 601 34.11 -21.71 0.92
N ARG A 602 33.16 -21.54 -0.02
CA ARG A 602 31.93 -22.33 -0.09
C ARG A 602 32.16 -23.84 0.01
N ASP A 603 33.03 -24.37 -0.83
CA ASP A 603 33.26 -25.81 -0.91
C ASP A 603 33.89 -26.36 0.37
N ALA A 604 34.78 -25.57 1.00
CA ALA A 604 35.38 -25.93 2.29
C ALA A 604 34.34 -25.96 3.42
N TYR A 605 33.41 -25.00 3.45
CA TYR A 605 32.33 -24.99 4.44
C TYR A 605 31.34 -26.14 4.23
N LEU A 606 30.97 -26.43 2.98
CA LEU A 606 30.10 -27.58 2.66
C LEU A 606 30.76 -28.91 3.06
N ALA A 607 32.05 -29.09 2.75
CA ALA A 607 32.79 -30.31 3.08
C ALA A 607 32.96 -30.52 4.60
N SER A 608 32.94 -29.45 5.39
CA SER A 608 33.06 -29.49 6.85
C SER A 608 31.71 -29.63 7.58
N GLY A 609 30.60 -29.76 6.84
CA GLY A 609 29.29 -30.05 7.40
C GLY A 609 28.36 -28.84 7.55
N VAL A 610 28.68 -27.69 6.97
CA VAL A 610 27.68 -26.63 6.75
C VAL A 610 26.73 -27.09 5.63
N ASP A 611 25.42 -27.10 5.87
CA ASP A 611 24.44 -27.53 4.87
C ASP A 611 23.95 -26.37 4.01
N GLU A 612 23.83 -25.17 4.59
CA GLU A 612 23.19 -24.02 3.94
C GLU A 612 23.68 -22.67 4.51
N PHE A 613 23.56 -21.60 3.72
CA PHE A 613 24.04 -20.26 4.08
C PHE A 613 22.87 -19.28 4.15
N VAL A 614 22.83 -18.47 5.21
CA VAL A 614 21.83 -17.40 5.37
C VAL A 614 22.50 -16.04 5.30
N PHE A 615 22.04 -15.16 4.42
CA PHE A 615 22.67 -13.86 4.18
C PHE A 615 21.66 -12.84 3.63
N ALA A 616 22.01 -11.55 3.73
CA ALA A 616 21.18 -10.47 3.23
C ALA A 616 20.99 -10.54 1.69
N GLY A 617 19.74 -10.46 1.24
CA GLY A 617 19.34 -10.61 -0.16
C GLY A 617 19.17 -12.06 -0.62
N GLY A 618 19.28 -13.05 0.26
CA GLY A 618 18.86 -14.42 -0.04
C GLY A 618 17.36 -14.60 0.15
N ASP A 619 16.76 -15.58 -0.55
CA ASP A 619 15.33 -15.93 -0.41
C ASP A 619 15.06 -16.55 0.97
N VAL A 620 14.56 -15.73 1.89
CA VAL A 620 14.30 -16.13 3.27
C VAL A 620 13.09 -17.05 3.38
N VAL A 621 12.08 -16.88 2.52
CA VAL A 621 10.88 -17.71 2.54
C VAL A 621 11.22 -19.14 2.15
N ALA A 622 12.02 -19.34 1.10
CA ALA A 622 12.48 -20.64 0.67
C ALA A 622 13.34 -21.34 1.74
N VAL A 623 14.28 -20.61 2.35
CA VAL A 623 15.12 -21.13 3.44
C VAL A 623 14.26 -21.59 4.62
N LEU A 624 13.34 -20.74 5.09
CA LEU A 624 12.49 -21.06 6.24
C LEU A 624 11.52 -22.19 5.97
N THR A 625 10.98 -22.28 4.74
CA THR A 625 10.15 -23.42 4.31
C THR A 625 10.93 -24.72 4.41
N SER A 626 12.13 -24.76 3.82
CA SER A 626 13.05 -25.90 3.87
C SER A 626 13.41 -26.30 5.31
N VAL A 627 13.64 -25.32 6.18
CA VAL A 627 13.93 -25.57 7.60
C VAL A 627 12.74 -26.25 8.29
N LEU A 628 11.53 -25.69 8.18
CA LEU A 628 10.34 -26.24 8.81
C LEU A 628 10.00 -27.63 8.29
N ASP A 629 10.13 -27.88 6.98
CA ASP A 629 9.91 -29.20 6.37
C ASP A 629 10.84 -30.26 6.98
N ARG A 630 12.12 -29.93 7.13
CA ARG A 630 13.12 -30.85 7.68
C ARG A 630 12.95 -31.09 9.18
N MET A 631 12.32 -30.16 9.90
CA MET A 631 11.90 -30.34 11.29
C MET A 631 10.64 -31.21 11.42
N GLY A 632 9.97 -31.56 10.33
CA GLY A 632 8.69 -32.27 10.36
C GLY A 632 7.55 -31.39 10.90
N VAL A 633 7.68 -30.07 10.77
CA VAL A 633 6.62 -29.12 11.11
C VAL A 633 5.64 -29.09 9.95
N ALA A 634 4.42 -29.59 10.15
CA ALA A 634 3.38 -29.66 9.12
C ALA A 634 2.97 -28.28 8.61
#